data_AF-A0A8D8GTR7-F1
#
_entry.id   AF-A0A8D8GTR7-F1
#
_cell.length_a   1.000
_cell.length_b   1.000
_cell.length_c   1.000
_cell.angle_alpha   90.00
_cell.angle_beta   90.00
_cell.angle_gamma   90.00
#
_symmetry.space_group_name_H-M   'P 1'
#
loop_
_entity.id
_entity.type
_entity.pdbx_description
1 polymer ?
#
loop_
_entity_poly.entity_id
_entity_poly.type
_entity_poly.pdbx_seq_one_letter_code
_entity_poly.pdbx_strand_id
1 'polypeptide(L)'
;MDFLKRCFIKRPSPDDMADGLETEQEYTARWNSIRIIYYTMFLMSLGFSIILTGVWPYLDKLDPHAGKEFMGWIVGANPVGQMIFSPLVGWWGNRLGSIRLPLLCSLALFSIASGIYSTLEVFTTHRKYWMLYSRFLIGVSSSSIAVCRSYLSAATKVSERTGAVSMVSLAQTLGFIVGPALQGLVTPLGDRGFPLIRNKLHLNMYTATGWINVIMGIMNFCLFLPFIFKERRIAAKEAMIKRGMESEKETWKLLKPDYVSAWSLIFAFFILVFNFVFLETLATPLTMDMFAWTKAEALYYMAWVMAVGAIVASVTFVMIAPLCKRFKEYNVLLWGGFFLMVLGRAVYMPMGDNPPKLAIPDNTSIALRHHAEPYVYGSNFTEVYSNLTRVDFGGDNSTDVEALLEEELLGCPPSQKWCKTTKGMTISQFLLGYAFTAIGYPIGVTLITTIFSKILGPRPQGTWMGLMTGSGCLSRAMGPVFLSTIYTKLGLYWTFGSTALMMAGTMLWLWHVRKRLVPKDFDIPTAGQELLRVAAKKDPENPVVDPSEVEKLNSDSAEKVEEKPPPATAAIEDSKR
;
A
#
# COMPACT_ATOMS: atom_id res chain seq x y z
N MET A 1 -0.06 -34.48 -1.95
CA MET A 1 -0.22 -33.64 -0.75
C MET A 1 1.11 -33.20 -0.12
N ASP A 2 2.14 -34.05 -0.05
CA ASP A 2 3.41 -33.69 0.61
C ASP A 2 4.29 -32.69 -0.15
N PHE A 3 4.21 -32.66 -1.48
CA PHE A 3 4.89 -31.64 -2.29
C PHE A 3 4.30 -30.23 -2.04
N LEU A 4 2.97 -30.12 -1.97
CA LEU A 4 2.29 -28.88 -1.58
C LEU A 4 2.63 -28.48 -0.14
N LYS A 5 2.65 -29.44 0.82
CA LYS A 5 3.12 -29.16 2.19
C LYS A 5 4.55 -28.66 2.23
N ARG A 6 5.46 -29.19 1.40
CA ARG A 6 6.87 -28.75 1.33
C ARG A 6 7.03 -27.35 0.71
N CYS A 7 6.24 -26.99 -0.31
CA CYS A 7 6.27 -25.65 -0.88
C CYS A 7 5.65 -24.59 0.04
N PHE A 8 4.60 -24.96 0.78
CA PHE A 8 3.89 -24.02 1.65
C PHE A 8 4.48 -23.92 3.05
N ILE A 9 5.26 -24.87 3.56
CA ILE A 9 5.83 -24.82 4.92
C ILE A 9 7.32 -24.44 4.85
N LYS A 10 7.65 -23.22 5.29
CA LYS A 10 9.02 -22.76 5.47
C LYS A 10 9.62 -23.59 6.60
N ARG A 11 10.46 -24.56 6.28
CA ARG A 11 11.27 -25.26 7.28
C ARG A 11 12.37 -24.31 7.76
N PRO A 12 12.68 -24.30 9.06
CA PRO A 12 13.76 -23.46 9.57
C PRO A 12 15.09 -23.85 8.93
N SER A 13 15.85 -22.85 8.50
CA SER A 13 17.27 -23.02 8.17
C SER A 13 18.08 -23.25 9.45
N PRO A 14 19.23 -23.95 9.43
CA PRO A 14 20.14 -24.00 10.57
C PRO A 14 20.48 -22.59 11.12
N ASP A 15 20.65 -21.61 10.23
CA ASP A 15 20.91 -20.21 10.60
C ASP A 15 19.72 -19.54 11.32
N ASP A 16 18.48 -19.94 11.01
CA ASP A 16 17.28 -19.39 11.65
C ASP A 16 17.16 -19.84 13.11
N MET A 17 17.84 -20.92 13.48
CA MET A 17 17.79 -21.58 14.80
C MET A 17 19.05 -21.34 15.64
N ALA A 18 20.09 -20.72 15.05
CA ALA A 18 21.39 -20.52 15.70
C ALA A 18 21.34 -19.63 16.95
N ASP A 19 20.28 -18.83 17.11
CA ASP A 19 20.10 -17.91 18.24
C ASP A 19 19.42 -18.52 19.47
N GLY A 20 18.98 -19.80 19.41
CA GLY A 20 18.39 -20.51 20.54
C GLY A 20 17.06 -19.91 21.06
N LEU A 21 16.42 -19.04 20.29
CA LEU A 21 15.24 -18.28 20.73
C LEU A 21 13.95 -19.12 20.79
N GLU A 22 13.83 -20.15 19.95
CA GLU A 22 12.62 -20.94 19.77
C GLU A 22 12.98 -22.38 19.35
N THR A 23 12.09 -23.35 19.60
CA THR A 23 12.24 -24.72 19.04
C THR A 23 11.64 -24.82 17.63
N GLU A 24 11.95 -25.90 16.89
CA GLU A 24 11.46 -26.08 15.51
C GLU A 24 9.92 -26.08 15.41
N GLN A 25 9.24 -26.68 16.39
CA GLN A 25 7.78 -26.69 16.47
C GLN A 25 7.23 -25.28 16.71
N GLU A 26 7.93 -24.49 17.51
CA GLU A 26 7.56 -23.11 17.82
C GLU A 26 7.73 -22.18 16.63
N TYR A 27 8.84 -22.32 15.90
CA TYR A 27 9.10 -21.62 14.65
C TYR A 27 8.00 -21.89 13.63
N THR A 28 7.66 -23.16 13.43
CA THR A 28 6.63 -23.57 12.46
C THR A 28 5.26 -23.00 12.84
N ALA A 29 4.89 -23.09 14.13
CA ALA A 29 3.61 -22.54 14.62
C ALA A 29 3.54 -21.01 14.46
N ARG A 30 4.62 -20.29 14.74
CA ARG A 30 4.73 -18.84 14.57
C ARG A 30 4.54 -18.43 13.11
N TRP A 31 5.24 -19.08 12.19
CA TRP A 31 5.13 -18.74 10.76
C TRP A 31 3.77 -19.10 10.17
N ASN A 32 3.10 -20.14 10.69
CA ASN A 32 1.70 -20.40 10.35
C ASN A 32 0.80 -19.26 10.82
N SER A 33 0.96 -18.77 12.05
CA SER A 33 0.24 -17.59 12.54
C SER A 33 0.53 -16.33 11.70
N ILE A 34 1.78 -16.11 11.27
CA ILE A 34 2.15 -14.98 10.40
C ILE A 34 1.45 -15.07 9.03
N ARG A 35 1.32 -16.26 8.45
CA ARG A 35 0.61 -16.45 7.17
C ARG A 35 -0.90 -16.21 7.27
N ILE A 36 -1.51 -16.54 8.41
CA ILE A 36 -2.92 -16.18 8.68
C ILE A 36 -3.08 -14.65 8.68
N ILE A 37 -2.09 -13.93 9.20
CA ILE A 37 -2.07 -12.46 9.15
C ILE A 37 -1.90 -11.96 7.71
N TYR A 38 -1.09 -12.62 6.87
CA TYR A 38 -0.99 -12.27 5.45
C TYR A 38 -2.34 -12.42 4.75
N TYR A 39 -3.03 -13.54 4.99
CA TYR A 39 -4.37 -13.78 4.45
C TYR A 39 -5.38 -12.74 4.95
N THR A 40 -5.31 -12.35 6.23
CA THR A 40 -6.17 -11.30 6.79
C THR A 40 -5.94 -9.95 6.12
N MET A 41 -4.68 -9.59 5.89
CA MET A 41 -4.31 -8.33 5.22
C MET A 41 -4.75 -8.33 3.76
N PHE A 42 -4.63 -9.47 3.07
CA PHE A 42 -5.20 -9.69 1.74
C PHE A 42 -6.71 -9.51 1.73
N LEU A 43 -7.42 -10.19 2.64
CA LEU A 43 -8.88 -10.16 2.73
C LEU A 43 -9.43 -8.75 2.99
N MET A 44 -8.83 -8.00 3.91
CA MET A 44 -9.27 -6.63 4.20
C MET A 44 -9.12 -5.71 2.97
N SER A 45 -8.05 -5.89 2.19
CA SER A 45 -7.84 -5.12 0.95
C SER A 45 -8.78 -5.56 -0.17
N LEU A 46 -8.99 -6.88 -0.33
CA LEU A 46 -9.92 -7.46 -1.30
C LEU A 46 -11.34 -7.01 -1.02
N GLY A 47 -11.77 -7.07 0.24
CA GLY A 47 -13.12 -6.71 0.65
C GLY A 47 -13.49 -5.26 0.35
N PHE A 48 -12.51 -4.35 0.44
CA PHE A 48 -12.66 -2.99 -0.04
C PHE A 48 -12.73 -2.92 -1.57
N SER A 49 -11.79 -3.58 -2.26
CA SER A 49 -11.58 -3.41 -3.71
C SER A 49 -12.66 -4.07 -4.57
N ILE A 50 -13.15 -5.26 -4.20
CA ILE A 50 -14.17 -6.01 -4.96
C ILE A 50 -15.46 -5.22 -5.16
N ILE A 51 -15.81 -4.40 -4.18
CA ILE A 51 -17.03 -3.59 -4.18
C ILE A 51 -16.86 -2.31 -5.01
N LEU A 52 -15.63 -1.77 -5.10
CA LEU A 52 -15.37 -0.43 -5.60
C LEU A 52 -15.79 -0.26 -7.06
N THR A 53 -15.65 -1.30 -7.88
CA THR A 53 -15.99 -1.25 -9.31
C THR A 53 -17.49 -1.42 -9.58
N GLY A 54 -18.23 -2.12 -8.71
CA GLY A 54 -19.66 -2.39 -8.90
C GLY A 54 -20.60 -1.43 -8.15
N VAL A 55 -20.08 -0.60 -7.24
CA VAL A 55 -20.93 0.19 -6.33
C VAL A 55 -21.69 1.32 -7.03
N TRP A 56 -21.15 1.95 -8.09
CA TRP A 56 -21.88 3.01 -8.80
C TRP A 56 -23.11 2.46 -9.54
N PRO A 57 -23.00 1.46 -10.43
CA PRO A 57 -24.16 0.86 -11.07
C PRO A 57 -25.18 0.30 -10.06
N TYR A 58 -24.71 -0.25 -8.94
CA TYR A 58 -25.60 -0.76 -7.91
C TYR A 58 -26.36 0.35 -7.18
N LEU A 59 -25.71 1.48 -6.88
CA LEU A 59 -26.36 2.65 -6.29
C LEU A 59 -27.42 3.22 -7.22
N ASP A 60 -27.09 3.36 -8.51
CA ASP A 60 -28.00 3.88 -9.54
C ASP A 60 -29.24 2.98 -9.69
N LYS A 61 -29.06 1.66 -9.68
CA LYS A 61 -30.16 0.68 -9.64
C LYS A 61 -31.05 0.82 -8.40
N LEU A 62 -30.47 1.11 -7.24
CA LEU A 62 -31.21 1.16 -5.97
C LEU A 62 -31.91 2.51 -5.72
N ASP A 63 -31.29 3.61 -6.13
CA ASP A 63 -31.78 4.99 -6.01
C ASP A 63 -31.16 5.88 -7.12
N PRO A 64 -31.84 6.02 -8.28
CA PRO A 64 -31.37 6.85 -9.40
C PRO A 64 -31.18 8.34 -9.04
N HIS A 65 -31.79 8.82 -7.95
CA HIS A 65 -31.73 10.23 -7.54
C HIS A 65 -30.58 10.52 -6.58
N ALA A 66 -29.76 9.52 -6.22
CA ALA A 66 -28.65 9.71 -5.29
C ALA A 66 -27.56 10.64 -5.85
N GLY A 67 -27.33 10.61 -7.16
CA GLY A 67 -26.34 11.44 -7.85
C GLY A 67 -24.88 11.05 -7.56
N LYS A 68 -23.96 11.59 -8.36
CA LYS A 68 -22.51 11.31 -8.27
C LYS A 68 -21.87 11.83 -6.98
N GLU A 69 -22.41 12.90 -6.40
CA GLU A 69 -21.90 13.46 -5.14
C GLU A 69 -22.09 12.50 -3.97
N PHE A 70 -23.24 11.83 -3.87
CA PHE A 70 -23.52 10.87 -2.81
C PHE A 70 -22.66 9.61 -2.94
N MET A 71 -22.35 9.20 -4.18
CA MET A 71 -21.38 8.14 -4.45
C MET A 71 -19.99 8.47 -3.87
N GLY A 72 -19.56 9.73 -3.96
CA GLY A 72 -18.32 10.19 -3.32
C GLY A 72 -18.31 9.95 -1.81
N TRP A 73 -19.44 10.23 -1.12
CA TRP A 73 -19.60 9.92 0.30
C TRP A 73 -19.58 8.42 0.59
N ILE A 74 -20.21 7.59 -0.24
CA ILE A 74 -20.21 6.12 -0.10
C ILE A 74 -18.79 5.55 -0.21
N VAL A 75 -18.04 5.97 -1.23
CA VAL A 75 -16.65 5.54 -1.42
C VAL A 75 -15.76 6.04 -0.29
N GLY A 76 -15.93 7.30 0.13
CA GLY A 76 -15.17 7.93 1.21
C GLY A 76 -15.48 7.41 2.62
N ALA A 77 -16.66 6.83 2.85
CA ALA A 77 -17.05 6.34 4.17
C ALA A 77 -16.16 5.23 4.70
N ASN A 78 -15.64 4.37 3.83
CA ASN A 78 -14.71 3.31 4.21
C ASN A 78 -13.38 3.85 4.77
N PRO A 79 -12.60 4.66 4.04
CA PRO A 79 -11.36 5.23 4.58
C PRO A 79 -11.60 6.14 5.79
N VAL A 80 -12.74 6.82 5.88
CA VAL A 80 -13.11 7.61 7.09
C VAL A 80 -13.30 6.70 8.31
N GLY A 81 -14.06 5.61 8.18
CA GLY A 81 -14.22 4.63 9.25
C GLY A 81 -12.89 4.01 9.67
N GLN A 82 -12.05 3.64 8.70
CA GLN A 82 -10.72 3.10 8.98
C GLN A 82 -9.81 4.13 9.67
N MET A 83 -9.83 5.40 9.24
CA MET A 83 -9.03 6.48 9.81
C MET A 83 -9.30 6.68 11.30
N ILE A 84 -10.58 6.76 11.68
CA ILE A 84 -11.00 7.02 13.06
C ILE A 84 -10.70 5.82 13.97
N PHE A 85 -10.99 4.60 13.49
CA PHE A 85 -10.92 3.41 14.33
C PHE A 85 -9.55 2.73 14.34
N SER A 86 -8.64 3.01 13.39
CA SER A 86 -7.27 2.45 13.38
C SER A 86 -6.49 2.69 14.69
N PRO A 87 -6.38 3.91 15.23
CA PRO A 87 -5.71 4.13 16.51
C PRO A 87 -6.49 3.51 17.69
N LEU A 88 -7.83 3.49 17.65
CA LEU A 88 -8.69 2.94 18.71
C LEU A 88 -8.54 1.43 18.84
N VAL A 89 -8.63 0.70 17.73
CA VAL A 89 -8.47 -0.77 17.70
C VAL A 89 -7.02 -1.16 17.98
N GLY A 90 -6.06 -0.36 17.51
CA GLY A 90 -4.65 -0.50 17.89
C GLY A 90 -4.40 -0.33 19.40
N TRP A 91 -5.03 0.67 20.03
CA TRP A 91 -4.99 0.85 21.48
C TRP A 91 -5.68 -0.29 22.22
N TRP A 92 -6.81 -0.78 21.72
CA TRP A 92 -7.52 -1.91 22.31
C TRP A 92 -6.68 -3.18 22.33
N GLY A 93 -5.98 -3.49 21.23
CA GLY A 93 -5.04 -4.60 21.17
C GLY A 93 -3.84 -4.43 22.12
N ASN A 94 -3.33 -3.20 22.26
CA ASN A 94 -2.28 -2.90 23.23
C ASN A 94 -2.74 -3.12 24.68
N ARG A 95 -3.94 -2.67 25.03
CA ARG A 95 -4.49 -2.77 26.39
C ARG A 95 -4.82 -4.20 26.77
N LEU A 96 -5.37 -4.99 25.84
CA LEU A 96 -5.67 -6.39 26.08
C LEU A 96 -4.42 -7.26 26.18
N GLY A 97 -3.31 -6.83 25.59
CA GLY A 97 -2.11 -7.65 25.50
C GLY A 97 -2.29 -8.89 24.63
N SER A 98 -3.40 -9.03 23.90
CA SER A 98 -3.65 -10.06 22.88
C SER A 98 -4.37 -9.43 21.69
N ILE A 99 -4.03 -9.89 20.49
CA ILE A 99 -4.63 -9.40 19.24
C ILE A 99 -5.89 -10.17 18.82
N ARG A 100 -6.09 -11.36 19.37
CA ARG A 100 -7.10 -12.31 18.88
C ARG A 100 -8.50 -11.74 18.99
N LEU A 101 -8.86 -11.22 20.16
CA LEU A 101 -10.20 -10.69 20.40
C LEU A 101 -10.51 -9.48 19.50
N PRO A 102 -9.66 -8.44 19.40
CA PRO A 102 -9.86 -7.35 18.44
C PRO A 102 -10.02 -7.83 16.98
N LEU A 103 -9.24 -8.83 16.56
CA LEU A 103 -9.32 -9.37 15.20
C LEU A 103 -10.62 -10.15 14.96
N LEU A 104 -11.03 -11.01 15.89
CA LEU A 104 -12.29 -11.75 15.77
C LEU A 104 -13.50 -10.81 15.72
N CYS A 105 -13.54 -9.79 16.59
CA CYS A 105 -14.60 -8.77 16.57
C CYS A 105 -14.62 -8.00 15.24
N SER A 106 -13.44 -7.65 14.71
CA SER A 106 -13.33 -6.96 13.42
C SER A 106 -13.79 -7.85 12.26
N LEU A 107 -13.45 -9.15 12.26
CA LEU A 107 -13.85 -10.10 11.23
C LEU A 107 -15.35 -10.42 11.26
N ALA A 108 -15.93 -10.50 12.45
CA ALA A 108 -17.38 -10.61 12.61
C ALA A 108 -18.07 -9.37 12.04
N LEU A 109 -17.58 -8.17 12.38
CA LEU A 109 -18.09 -6.91 11.83
C LEU A 109 -17.94 -6.84 10.31
N PHE A 110 -16.81 -7.27 9.75
CA PHE A 110 -16.58 -7.34 8.31
C PHE A 110 -17.63 -8.21 7.60
N SER A 111 -17.92 -9.38 8.17
CA SER A 111 -18.89 -10.33 7.62
C SER A 111 -20.31 -9.77 7.72
N ILE A 112 -20.68 -9.20 8.87
CA ILE A 112 -21.99 -8.56 9.07
C ILE A 112 -22.17 -7.39 8.10
N ALA A 113 -21.18 -6.51 7.98
CA ALA A 113 -21.25 -5.34 7.10
C ALA A 113 -21.34 -5.74 5.61
N SER A 114 -20.61 -6.79 5.21
CA SER A 114 -20.70 -7.35 3.84
C SER A 114 -22.05 -8.02 3.59
N GLY A 115 -22.63 -8.67 4.60
CA GLY A 115 -24.00 -9.19 4.56
C GLY A 115 -25.02 -8.08 4.36
N ILE A 116 -24.95 -7.00 5.16
CA ILE A 116 -25.83 -5.83 5.04
C ILE A 116 -25.78 -5.25 3.62
N TYR A 117 -24.59 -5.12 3.03
CA TYR A 117 -24.44 -4.66 1.66
C TYR A 117 -25.12 -5.58 0.63
N SER A 118 -24.96 -6.90 0.82
CA SER A 118 -25.53 -7.91 -0.08
C SER A 118 -27.05 -7.97 0.02
N THR A 119 -27.62 -7.55 1.15
CA THR A 119 -29.07 -7.54 1.40
C THR A 119 -29.71 -6.17 1.20
N LEU A 120 -29.04 -5.21 0.55
CA LEU A 120 -29.59 -3.86 0.38
C LEU A 120 -30.93 -3.83 -0.38
N GLU A 121 -31.16 -4.77 -1.29
CA GLU A 121 -32.42 -4.90 -2.03
C GLU A 121 -33.63 -5.17 -1.12
N VAL A 122 -33.41 -5.78 0.06
CA VAL A 122 -34.46 -6.11 1.05
C VAL A 122 -35.00 -4.86 1.72
N PHE A 123 -34.18 -3.82 1.89
CA PHE A 123 -34.65 -2.57 2.50
C PHE A 123 -35.53 -1.80 1.51
N THR A 124 -36.74 -1.45 1.94
CA THR A 124 -37.71 -0.72 1.10
C THR A 124 -37.49 0.79 1.12
N THR A 125 -36.81 1.32 2.14
CA THR A 125 -36.63 2.76 2.36
C THR A 125 -35.15 3.09 2.64
N HIS A 126 -34.69 4.26 2.20
CA HIS A 126 -33.35 4.80 2.51
C HIS A 126 -32.14 3.93 2.10
N ARG A 127 -32.25 3.19 0.98
CA ARG A 127 -31.21 2.25 0.48
C ARG A 127 -29.81 2.87 0.37
N LYS A 128 -29.70 4.10 -0.12
CA LYS A 128 -28.42 4.81 -0.25
C LYS A 128 -27.71 5.01 1.10
N TYR A 129 -28.46 5.29 2.17
CA TYR A 129 -27.90 5.46 3.52
C TYR A 129 -27.49 4.12 4.14
N TRP A 130 -28.24 3.05 3.89
CA TRP A 130 -27.82 1.70 4.29
C TRP A 130 -26.54 1.26 3.58
N MET A 131 -26.38 1.63 2.29
CA MET A 131 -25.13 1.40 1.57
C MET A 131 -23.98 2.18 2.21
N LEU A 132 -24.16 3.47 2.47
CA LEU A 132 -23.19 4.33 3.16
C LEU A 132 -22.79 3.73 4.53
N TYR A 133 -23.76 3.29 5.31
CA TYR A 133 -23.54 2.65 6.62
C TYR A 133 -22.74 1.35 6.50
N SER A 134 -23.10 0.47 5.55
CA SER A 134 -22.35 -0.77 5.30
C SER A 134 -20.89 -0.49 4.92
N ARG A 135 -20.63 0.53 4.08
CA ARG A 135 -19.27 0.95 3.69
C ARG A 135 -18.47 1.47 4.87
N PHE A 136 -19.10 2.28 5.72
CA PHE A 136 -18.48 2.78 6.94
C PHE A 136 -18.07 1.63 7.86
N LEU A 137 -18.97 0.66 8.10
CA LEU A 137 -18.67 -0.50 8.94
C LEU A 137 -17.55 -1.39 8.38
N ILE A 138 -17.47 -1.57 7.06
CA ILE A 138 -16.33 -2.25 6.43
C ILE A 138 -15.03 -1.47 6.72
N GLY A 139 -15.05 -0.14 6.67
CA GLY A 139 -13.93 0.72 7.08
C GLY A 139 -13.53 0.49 8.54
N VAL A 140 -14.50 0.47 9.46
CA VAL A 140 -14.28 0.17 10.88
C VAL A 140 -13.65 -1.21 11.05
N SER A 141 -14.12 -2.24 10.35
CA SER A 141 -13.52 -3.58 10.40
C SER A 141 -12.09 -3.62 9.85
N SER A 142 -11.79 -2.81 8.82
CA SER A 142 -10.47 -2.71 8.18
C SER A 142 -9.43 -2.02 9.08
N SER A 143 -9.86 -1.35 10.15
CA SER A 143 -8.95 -0.80 11.18
C SER A 143 -8.08 -1.88 11.86
N SER A 144 -8.51 -3.16 11.79
CA SER A 144 -7.75 -4.33 12.23
C SER A 144 -6.38 -4.50 11.55
N ILE A 145 -6.15 -3.85 10.41
CA ILE A 145 -4.85 -3.73 9.76
C ILE A 145 -3.77 -3.19 10.72
N ALA A 146 -4.14 -2.26 11.60
CA ALA A 146 -3.23 -1.70 12.61
C ALA A 146 -2.72 -2.78 13.59
N VAL A 147 -3.64 -3.64 14.04
CA VAL A 147 -3.34 -4.75 14.96
C VAL A 147 -2.53 -5.83 14.25
N CYS A 148 -2.84 -6.13 12.99
CA CYS A 148 -2.06 -7.06 12.17
C CYS A 148 -0.59 -6.61 12.04
N ARG A 149 -0.36 -5.32 11.73
CA ARG A 149 0.98 -4.74 11.63
C ARG A 149 1.73 -4.77 12.97
N SER A 150 1.04 -4.46 14.06
CA SER A 150 1.64 -4.53 15.40
C SER A 150 1.97 -5.95 15.84
N TYR A 151 1.15 -6.94 15.47
CA TYR A 151 1.48 -8.33 15.76
C TYR A 151 2.65 -8.80 14.92
N LEU A 152 2.67 -8.46 13.62
CA LEU A 152 3.75 -8.84 12.73
C LEU A 152 5.11 -8.34 13.26
N SER A 153 5.18 -7.11 13.75
CA SER A 153 6.42 -6.57 14.34
C SER A 153 6.80 -7.28 15.64
N ALA A 154 5.83 -7.72 16.45
CA ALA A 154 6.07 -8.49 17.67
C ALA A 154 6.44 -9.97 17.40
N ALA A 155 5.92 -10.56 16.34
CA ALA A 155 6.08 -11.97 15.96
C ALA A 155 7.30 -12.24 15.06
N THR A 156 8.03 -11.19 14.63
CA THR A 156 9.20 -11.31 13.75
C THR A 156 10.47 -10.82 14.42
N LYS A 157 11.56 -11.53 14.17
CA LYS A 157 12.92 -11.09 14.56
C LYS A 157 13.26 -9.79 13.80
N VAL A 158 14.16 -8.97 14.33
CA VAL A 158 14.57 -7.71 13.66
C VAL A 158 15.10 -7.96 12.24
N SER A 159 15.81 -9.06 12.02
CA SER A 159 16.35 -9.51 10.73
C SER A 159 15.27 -10.01 9.74
N GLU A 160 14.23 -10.66 10.24
CA GLU A 160 13.11 -11.19 9.44
C GLU A 160 12.10 -10.09 9.06
N ARG A 161 12.07 -9.00 9.83
CA ARG A 161 10.99 -8.00 9.81
C ARG A 161 10.73 -7.40 8.44
N THR A 162 11.78 -7.06 7.71
CA THR A 162 11.69 -6.40 6.40
C THR A 162 11.03 -7.30 5.36
N GLY A 163 11.42 -8.57 5.31
CA GLY A 163 10.77 -9.56 4.43
C GLY A 163 9.34 -9.86 4.86
N ALA A 164 9.07 -9.92 6.16
CA ALA A 164 7.72 -10.17 6.64
C ALA A 164 6.77 -9.01 6.32
N VAL A 165 7.21 -7.75 6.50
CA VAL A 165 6.44 -6.55 6.14
C VAL A 165 6.25 -6.45 4.63
N SER A 166 7.27 -6.78 3.82
CA SER A 166 7.14 -6.75 2.36
C SER A 166 6.11 -7.77 1.85
N MET A 167 6.07 -8.97 2.42
CA MET A 167 5.06 -9.98 2.08
C MET A 167 3.66 -9.60 2.53
N VAL A 168 3.52 -8.91 3.67
CA VAL A 168 2.24 -8.32 4.09
C VAL A 168 1.78 -7.26 3.09
N SER A 169 2.66 -6.35 2.68
CA SER A 169 2.33 -5.32 1.70
C SER A 169 1.94 -5.94 0.36
N LEU A 170 2.66 -6.98 -0.10
CA LEU A 170 2.32 -7.75 -1.29
C LEU A 170 0.91 -8.36 -1.17
N ALA A 171 0.58 -8.99 -0.05
CA ALA A 171 -0.74 -9.57 0.18
C ALA A 171 -1.85 -8.51 0.09
N GLN A 172 -1.64 -7.31 0.64
CA GLN A 172 -2.60 -6.20 0.51
C GLN A 172 -2.75 -5.75 -0.94
N THR A 173 -1.65 -5.60 -1.68
CA THR A 173 -1.67 -5.22 -3.10
C THR A 173 -2.38 -6.27 -3.95
N LEU A 174 -2.09 -7.56 -3.73
CA LEU A 174 -2.80 -8.65 -4.41
C LEU A 174 -4.30 -8.63 -4.11
N GLY A 175 -4.70 -8.37 -2.85
CA GLY A 175 -6.12 -8.22 -2.52
C GLY A 175 -6.78 -7.07 -3.30
N PHE A 176 -6.06 -5.96 -3.45
CA PHE A 176 -6.55 -4.81 -4.22
C PHE A 176 -6.72 -5.13 -5.71
N ILE A 177 -5.80 -5.89 -6.30
CA ILE A 177 -5.82 -6.30 -7.71
C ILE A 177 -6.89 -7.38 -7.97
N VAL A 178 -6.98 -8.38 -7.09
CA VAL A 178 -7.92 -9.50 -7.23
C VAL A 178 -9.36 -9.07 -7.05
N GLY A 179 -9.63 -8.02 -6.26
CA GLY A 179 -10.99 -7.51 -6.03
C GLY A 179 -11.77 -7.24 -7.33
N PRO A 180 -11.34 -6.31 -8.20
CA PRO A 180 -12.01 -6.01 -9.46
C PRO A 180 -12.10 -7.23 -10.38
N ALA A 181 -11.09 -8.10 -10.39
CA ALA A 181 -11.13 -9.34 -11.17
C ALA A 181 -12.26 -10.28 -10.67
N LEU A 182 -12.42 -10.44 -9.35
CA LEU A 182 -13.52 -11.21 -8.77
C LEU A 182 -14.88 -10.57 -9.05
N GLN A 183 -14.99 -9.23 -9.04
CA GLN A 183 -16.21 -8.53 -9.46
C GLN A 183 -16.54 -8.82 -10.93
N GLY A 184 -15.53 -8.82 -11.82
CA GLY A 184 -15.70 -9.17 -13.23
C GLY A 184 -16.15 -10.62 -13.45
N LEU A 185 -15.66 -11.57 -12.63
CA LEU A 185 -16.06 -12.98 -12.69
C LEU A 185 -17.53 -13.21 -12.32
N VAL A 186 -18.14 -12.32 -11.54
CA VAL A 186 -19.57 -12.40 -11.20
C VAL A 186 -20.47 -11.57 -12.12
N THR A 187 -19.91 -10.77 -13.03
CA THR A 187 -20.67 -10.01 -14.05
C THR A 187 -21.58 -10.89 -14.91
N PRO A 188 -21.21 -12.12 -15.32
CA PRO A 188 -22.10 -12.99 -16.10
C PRO A 188 -23.41 -13.38 -15.39
N LEU A 189 -23.53 -13.17 -14.07
CA LEU A 189 -24.80 -13.36 -13.35
C LEU A 189 -25.89 -12.35 -13.76
N GLY A 190 -25.48 -11.23 -14.38
CA GLY A 190 -26.39 -10.15 -14.78
C GLY A 190 -27.02 -9.39 -13.60
N ASP A 191 -27.84 -8.39 -13.92
CA ASP A 191 -28.51 -7.54 -12.92
C ASP A 191 -29.70 -8.22 -12.24
N ARG A 192 -30.35 -9.16 -12.96
CA ARG A 192 -31.51 -9.92 -12.47
C ARG A 192 -31.09 -11.08 -11.58
N GLY A 193 -29.99 -11.76 -11.92
CA GLY A 193 -29.42 -12.84 -11.11
C GLY A 193 -30.39 -14.00 -10.82
N PHE A 194 -30.05 -14.79 -9.80
CA PHE A 194 -30.88 -15.90 -9.31
C PHE A 194 -31.62 -15.50 -8.02
N PRO A 195 -32.92 -15.80 -7.85
CA PRO A 195 -33.64 -15.48 -6.62
C PRO A 195 -33.16 -16.36 -5.45
N LEU A 196 -32.53 -15.74 -4.44
CA LEU A 196 -32.06 -16.42 -3.22
C LEU A 196 -33.19 -16.53 -2.18
N ILE A 197 -33.99 -15.47 -2.04
CA ILE A 197 -35.24 -15.45 -1.25
C ILE A 197 -36.36 -15.00 -2.19
N ARG A 198 -37.41 -15.83 -2.32
CA ARG A 198 -38.54 -15.60 -3.23
C ARG A 198 -39.03 -14.14 -3.12
N ASN A 199 -38.91 -13.38 -4.22
CA ASN A 199 -39.32 -11.98 -4.40
C ASN A 199 -38.65 -10.91 -3.50
N LYS A 200 -37.59 -11.20 -2.74
CA LYS A 200 -36.94 -10.19 -1.86
C LYS A 200 -35.42 -10.07 -1.97
N LEU A 201 -34.72 -11.14 -2.34
CA LEU A 201 -33.26 -11.13 -2.43
C LEU A 201 -32.81 -11.90 -3.67
N HIS A 202 -32.07 -11.24 -4.55
CA HIS A 202 -31.46 -11.85 -5.72
C HIS A 202 -29.95 -11.92 -5.57
N LEU A 203 -29.37 -13.05 -5.96
CA LEU A 203 -27.94 -13.22 -6.17
C LEU A 203 -27.61 -12.73 -7.59
N ASN A 204 -27.25 -11.46 -7.69
CA ASN A 204 -26.85 -10.79 -8.92
C ASN A 204 -25.38 -10.38 -8.85
N MET A 205 -24.88 -9.75 -9.91
CA MET A 205 -23.47 -9.34 -9.97
C MET A 205 -23.03 -8.38 -8.84
N TYR A 206 -23.95 -7.64 -8.22
CA TYR A 206 -23.63 -6.69 -7.14
C TYR A 206 -23.74 -7.31 -5.75
N THR A 207 -24.76 -8.16 -5.53
CA THR A 207 -24.96 -8.82 -4.23
C THR A 207 -24.00 -10.00 -4.03
N ALA A 208 -23.58 -10.67 -5.11
CA ALA A 208 -22.64 -11.78 -5.06
C ALA A 208 -21.29 -11.38 -4.44
N THR A 209 -20.81 -10.16 -4.68
CA THR A 209 -19.50 -9.73 -4.17
C THR A 209 -19.48 -9.52 -2.66
N GLY A 210 -20.57 -9.05 -2.07
CA GLY A 210 -20.69 -9.01 -0.62
C GLY A 210 -20.81 -10.42 -0.01
N TRP A 211 -21.48 -11.38 -0.67
CA TRP A 211 -21.51 -12.77 -0.20
C TRP A 211 -20.14 -13.46 -0.29
N ILE A 212 -19.34 -13.18 -1.33
CA ILE A 212 -17.94 -13.64 -1.41
C ILE A 212 -17.15 -13.14 -0.20
N ASN A 213 -17.29 -11.86 0.16
CA ASN A 213 -16.65 -11.31 1.36
C ASN A 213 -17.14 -11.99 2.65
N VAL A 214 -18.43 -12.30 2.78
CA VAL A 214 -18.97 -13.03 3.94
C VAL A 214 -18.30 -14.40 4.07
N ILE A 215 -18.24 -15.18 2.99
CA ILE A 215 -17.63 -16.52 3.00
C ILE A 215 -16.15 -16.44 3.36
N MET A 216 -15.40 -15.55 2.71
CA MET A 216 -13.98 -15.35 3.00
C MET A 216 -13.73 -14.83 4.42
N GLY A 217 -14.63 -13.98 4.94
CA GLY A 217 -14.65 -13.45 6.30
C GLY A 217 -14.85 -14.53 7.35
N ILE A 218 -15.85 -15.39 7.15
CA ILE A 218 -16.10 -16.56 8.01
C ILE A 218 -14.91 -17.51 7.98
N MET A 219 -14.36 -17.79 6.80
CA MET A 219 -13.16 -18.63 6.69
C MET A 219 -11.99 -18.04 7.48
N ASN A 220 -11.75 -16.72 7.39
CA ASN A 220 -10.70 -16.07 8.16
C ASN A 220 -10.99 -16.11 9.66
N PHE A 221 -12.24 -15.91 10.08
CA PHE A 221 -12.65 -16.02 11.48
C PHE A 221 -12.32 -17.41 12.04
N CYS A 222 -12.61 -18.47 11.27
CA CYS A 222 -12.26 -19.85 11.64
C CYS A 222 -10.74 -20.04 11.81
N LEU A 223 -9.91 -19.40 10.98
CA LEU A 223 -8.44 -19.49 11.11
C LEU A 223 -7.91 -18.88 12.42
N PHE A 224 -8.63 -17.91 13.01
CA PHE A 224 -8.25 -17.30 14.30
C PHE A 224 -8.69 -18.09 15.53
N LEU A 225 -9.43 -19.20 15.37
CA LEU A 225 -9.82 -20.06 16.48
C LEU A 225 -8.60 -20.60 17.26
N PRO A 226 -8.75 -20.89 18.57
CA PRO A 226 -7.67 -21.29 19.48
C PRO A 226 -6.82 -22.46 18.99
N PHE A 227 -7.40 -23.36 18.21
CA PHE A 227 -6.73 -24.55 17.71
C PHE A 227 -5.72 -24.25 16.58
N ILE A 228 -5.97 -23.23 15.76
CA ILE A 228 -5.21 -22.95 14.55
C ILE A 228 -4.20 -21.82 14.78
N PHE A 229 -4.68 -20.69 15.31
CA PHE A 229 -3.83 -19.54 15.56
C PHE A 229 -3.18 -19.63 16.95
N LYS A 230 -1.86 -19.47 17.03
CA LYS A 230 -1.14 -19.37 18.30
C LYS A 230 -0.36 -18.07 18.33
N GLU A 231 -0.70 -17.20 19.28
CA GLU A 231 -0.03 -15.90 19.44
C GLU A 231 1.35 -16.13 20.04
N ARG A 232 2.41 -15.70 19.33
CA ARG A 232 3.79 -15.79 19.80
C ARG A 232 4.51 -14.46 19.54
N ARG A 233 5.15 -13.92 20.58
CA ARG A 233 5.88 -12.63 20.54
C ARG A 233 7.37 -12.87 20.75
N ILE A 234 8.12 -12.88 19.66
CA ILE A 234 9.57 -13.14 19.70
C ILE A 234 10.37 -11.85 19.88
N ALA A 235 9.89 -10.72 19.38
CA ALA A 235 10.64 -9.47 19.44
C ALA A 235 10.97 -9.03 20.88
N ALA A 236 10.07 -9.30 21.83
CA ALA A 236 10.32 -9.03 23.24
C ALA A 236 11.39 -9.98 23.81
N LYS A 237 11.31 -11.28 23.49
CA LYS A 237 12.29 -12.30 23.91
C LYS A 237 13.69 -12.02 23.35
N GLU A 238 13.78 -11.66 22.07
CA GLU A 238 15.03 -11.26 21.41
C GLU A 238 15.66 -10.04 22.10
N ALA A 239 14.84 -9.03 22.44
CA ALA A 239 15.31 -7.82 23.10
C ALA A 239 15.76 -8.06 24.55
N MET A 240 15.11 -8.97 25.28
CA MET A 240 15.49 -9.36 26.65
C MET A 240 16.85 -10.07 26.67
N ILE A 241 17.05 -11.07 25.80
CA ILE A 241 18.29 -11.86 25.73
C ILE A 241 19.48 -10.98 25.31
N LYS A 242 19.30 -10.10 24.32
CA LYS A 242 20.37 -9.16 23.89
C LYS A 242 20.82 -8.18 24.99
N ARG A 243 20.04 -7.98 26.05
CA ARG A 243 20.36 -7.03 27.14
C ARG A 243 20.51 -7.66 28.52
N GLY A 244 20.39 -8.99 28.64
CA GLY A 244 20.43 -9.68 29.93
C GLY A 244 19.36 -9.20 30.92
N MET A 245 18.22 -8.71 30.42
CA MET A 245 17.11 -8.23 31.27
C MET A 245 16.03 -9.30 31.42
N GLU A 246 15.57 -9.51 32.65
CA GLU A 246 14.54 -10.51 32.97
C GLU A 246 13.10 -10.03 32.72
N SER A 247 12.88 -8.72 32.55
CA SER A 247 11.54 -8.12 32.43
C SER A 247 11.33 -7.29 31.15
N GLU A 248 10.24 -7.59 30.43
CA GLU A 248 9.82 -6.84 29.24
C GLU A 248 9.57 -5.35 29.54
N LYS A 249 9.03 -5.03 30.73
CA LYS A 249 8.69 -3.66 31.12
C LYS A 249 9.91 -2.79 31.37
N GLU A 250 10.99 -3.36 31.90
CA GLU A 250 12.25 -2.65 32.13
C GLU A 250 12.96 -2.38 30.80
N THR A 251 12.97 -3.36 29.91
CA THR A 251 13.44 -3.23 28.53
C THR A 251 12.76 -2.08 27.80
N TRP A 252 11.44 -1.94 27.99
CA TRP A 252 10.69 -0.84 27.39
C TRP A 252 11.07 0.52 27.97
N LYS A 253 11.13 0.68 29.29
CA LYS A 253 11.42 1.98 29.94
C LYS A 253 12.77 2.55 29.49
N LEU A 254 13.76 1.70 29.27
CA LEU A 254 15.09 2.06 28.77
C LEU A 254 15.09 2.43 27.27
N LEU A 255 14.25 1.80 26.44
CA LEU A 255 14.14 2.09 25.00
C LEU A 255 13.11 3.17 24.69
N LYS A 256 13.40 4.45 24.95
CA LYS A 256 12.52 5.53 24.47
C LYS A 256 12.60 5.64 22.94
N PRO A 257 11.47 5.52 22.21
CA PRO A 257 11.46 5.69 20.76
C PRO A 257 11.81 7.14 20.44
N ASP A 258 12.52 7.33 19.34
CA ASP A 258 12.76 8.66 18.81
C ASP A 258 11.48 9.18 18.17
N TYR A 259 10.76 10.02 18.93
CA TYR A 259 9.50 10.62 18.49
C TYR A 259 9.66 11.48 17.23
N VAL A 260 10.83 12.09 17.02
CA VAL A 260 11.10 12.88 15.80
C VAL A 260 11.08 11.96 14.59
N SER A 261 11.76 10.81 14.68
CA SER A 261 11.80 9.82 13.60
C SER A 261 10.44 9.16 13.39
N ALA A 262 9.71 8.85 14.46
CA ALA A 262 8.36 8.27 14.37
C ALA A 262 7.38 9.20 13.65
N TRP A 263 7.30 10.47 14.04
CA TRP A 263 6.44 11.46 13.37
C TRP A 263 6.87 11.75 11.94
N SER A 264 8.18 11.82 11.69
CA SER A 264 8.71 11.98 10.33
C SER A 264 8.26 10.85 9.40
N LEU A 265 8.23 9.61 9.88
CA LEU A 265 7.78 8.46 9.10
C LEU A 265 6.26 8.42 8.91
N ILE A 266 5.47 8.87 9.89
CA ILE A 266 4.01 8.98 9.75
C ILE A 266 3.65 10.04 8.71
N PHE A 267 4.34 11.19 8.73
CA PHE A 267 4.17 12.23 7.73
C PHE A 267 4.63 11.74 6.35
N ALA A 268 5.80 11.10 6.27
CA ALA A 268 6.28 10.50 5.02
C ALA A 268 5.31 9.46 4.45
N PHE A 269 4.69 8.64 5.30
CA PHE A 269 3.67 7.67 4.91
C PHE A 269 2.44 8.36 4.31
N PHE A 270 1.95 9.42 4.96
CA PHE A 270 0.86 10.25 4.45
C PHE A 270 1.18 10.78 3.05
N ILE A 271 2.34 11.43 2.88
CA ILE A 271 2.73 12.03 1.61
C ILE A 271 2.87 10.98 0.51
N LEU A 272 3.46 9.83 0.83
CA LEU A 272 3.62 8.73 -0.11
C LEU A 272 2.27 8.17 -0.57
N VAL A 273 1.35 7.91 0.36
CA VAL A 273 0.01 7.39 0.04
C VAL A 273 -0.83 8.44 -0.70
N PHE A 274 -0.78 9.71 -0.30
CA PHE A 274 -1.48 10.80 -0.99
C PHE A 274 -1.07 10.90 -2.47
N ASN A 275 0.23 10.79 -2.75
CA ASN A 275 0.76 10.77 -4.12
C ASN A 275 0.36 9.52 -4.90
N PHE A 276 0.20 8.37 -4.26
CA PHE A 276 -0.31 7.17 -4.92
C PHE A 276 -1.77 7.34 -5.34
N VAL A 277 -2.62 7.81 -4.41
CA VAL A 277 -4.05 8.07 -4.63
C VAL A 277 -4.29 9.05 -5.78
N PHE A 278 -3.33 9.93 -6.03
CA PHE A 278 -3.34 10.79 -7.21
C PHE A 278 -3.49 10.03 -8.52
N LEU A 279 -2.63 9.05 -8.79
CA LEU A 279 -2.70 8.30 -10.05
C LEU A 279 -3.94 7.43 -10.08
N GLU A 280 -4.30 6.85 -8.95
CA GLU A 280 -5.53 6.07 -8.81
C GLU A 280 -6.77 6.87 -9.22
N THR A 281 -6.84 8.15 -8.84
CA THR A 281 -8.01 9.00 -9.09
C THR A 281 -7.99 9.66 -10.47
N LEU A 282 -6.83 10.20 -10.88
CA LEU A 282 -6.75 11.10 -12.03
C LEU A 282 -6.19 10.45 -13.29
N ALA A 283 -5.67 9.21 -13.25
CA ALA A 283 -5.03 8.64 -14.44
C ALA A 283 -6.01 8.49 -15.63
N THR A 284 -7.22 7.97 -15.41
CA THR A 284 -8.22 7.85 -16.49
C THR A 284 -8.62 9.21 -17.09
N PRO A 285 -9.10 10.21 -16.32
CA PRO A 285 -9.46 11.50 -16.90
C PRO A 285 -8.25 12.21 -17.52
N LEU A 286 -7.05 12.05 -16.95
CA LEU A 286 -5.82 12.58 -17.54
C LEU A 286 -5.55 12.02 -18.94
N THR A 287 -5.71 10.70 -19.13
CA THR A 287 -5.52 10.08 -20.45
C THR A 287 -6.57 10.51 -21.47
N MET A 288 -7.81 10.74 -21.03
CA MET A 288 -8.86 11.29 -21.90
C MET A 288 -8.53 12.73 -22.32
N ASP A 289 -8.15 13.58 -21.38
CA ASP A 289 -7.88 15.00 -21.65
C ASP A 289 -6.59 15.20 -22.48
N MET A 290 -5.57 14.36 -22.29
CA MET A 290 -4.27 14.49 -22.96
C MET A 290 -4.17 13.75 -24.29
N PHE A 291 -4.76 12.56 -24.40
CA PHE A 291 -4.65 11.71 -25.59
C PHE A 291 -5.91 11.72 -26.46
N ALA A 292 -6.97 12.41 -26.03
CA ALA A 292 -8.28 12.40 -26.68
C ALA A 292 -8.85 10.98 -26.86
N TRP A 293 -8.58 10.10 -25.90
CA TRP A 293 -9.16 8.77 -25.86
C TRP A 293 -10.64 8.84 -25.49
N THR A 294 -11.45 8.00 -26.13
CA THR A 294 -12.83 7.77 -25.70
C THR A 294 -12.86 7.19 -24.29
N LYS A 295 -14.00 7.30 -23.59
CA LYS A 295 -14.16 6.68 -22.26
C LYS A 295 -13.85 5.18 -22.29
N ALA A 296 -14.30 4.49 -23.34
CA ALA A 296 -14.09 3.06 -23.52
C ALA A 296 -12.61 2.71 -23.72
N GLU A 297 -11.91 3.43 -24.62
CA GLU A 297 -10.48 3.23 -24.85
C GLU A 297 -9.65 3.55 -23.62
N ALA A 298 -9.95 4.65 -22.92
CA ALA A 298 -9.24 5.04 -21.72
C ALA A 298 -9.36 3.97 -20.64
N LEU A 299 -10.57 3.43 -20.40
CA LEU A 299 -10.77 2.33 -19.47
C LEU A 299 -10.02 1.07 -19.90
N TYR A 300 -10.03 0.72 -21.20
CA TYR A 300 -9.35 -0.45 -21.73
C TYR A 300 -7.82 -0.37 -21.58
N TYR A 301 -7.19 0.70 -22.04
CA TYR A 301 -5.74 0.87 -21.95
C TYR A 301 -5.27 1.02 -20.51
N MET A 302 -6.02 1.77 -19.68
CA MET A 302 -5.67 1.91 -18.26
C MET A 302 -5.78 0.58 -17.51
N ALA A 303 -6.70 -0.30 -17.86
CA ALA A 303 -6.77 -1.65 -17.28
C ALA A 303 -5.47 -2.44 -17.54
N TRP A 304 -4.96 -2.42 -18.77
CA TRP A 304 -3.68 -3.06 -19.10
C TRP A 304 -2.48 -2.40 -18.40
N VAL A 305 -2.41 -1.07 -18.38
CA VAL A 305 -1.34 -0.34 -17.67
C VAL A 305 -1.33 -0.69 -16.18
N MET A 306 -2.51 -0.74 -15.54
CA MET A 306 -2.63 -1.15 -14.15
C MET A 306 -2.27 -2.61 -13.92
N ALA A 307 -2.63 -3.51 -14.83
CA ALA A 307 -2.27 -4.92 -14.74
C ALA A 307 -0.74 -5.12 -14.82
N VAL A 308 -0.07 -4.46 -15.75
CA VAL A 308 1.40 -4.50 -15.87
C VAL A 308 2.05 -3.86 -14.64
N GLY A 309 1.56 -2.70 -14.19
CA GLY A 309 2.03 -2.05 -12.96
C GLY A 309 1.90 -2.92 -11.72
N ALA A 310 0.79 -3.65 -11.61
CA ALA A 310 0.55 -4.61 -10.54
C ALA A 310 1.58 -5.75 -10.53
N ILE A 311 1.96 -6.27 -11.69
CA ILE A 311 3.02 -7.29 -11.82
C ILE A 311 4.36 -6.70 -11.40
N VAL A 312 4.72 -5.51 -11.91
CA VAL A 312 5.96 -4.81 -11.54
C VAL A 312 6.02 -4.54 -10.03
N ALA A 313 4.91 -4.07 -9.44
CA ALA A 313 4.82 -3.83 -8.01
C ALA A 313 4.97 -5.12 -7.19
N SER A 314 4.35 -6.22 -7.66
CA SER A 314 4.44 -7.53 -7.00
C SER A 314 5.86 -8.07 -6.99
N VAL A 315 6.56 -8.01 -8.13
CA VAL A 315 7.98 -8.36 -8.24
C VAL A 315 8.82 -7.48 -7.32
N THR A 316 8.52 -6.17 -7.28
CA THR A 316 9.21 -5.23 -6.42
C THR A 316 9.08 -5.62 -4.94
N PHE A 317 7.89 -5.98 -4.45
CA PHE A 317 7.71 -6.42 -3.05
C PHE A 317 8.54 -7.65 -2.67
N VAL A 318 8.69 -8.61 -3.60
CA VAL A 318 9.53 -9.80 -3.39
C VAL A 318 11.02 -9.43 -3.36
N MET A 319 11.44 -8.46 -4.19
CA MET A 319 12.83 -8.01 -4.32
C MET A 319 13.33 -7.12 -3.18
N ILE A 320 12.44 -6.51 -2.38
CA ILE A 320 12.82 -5.59 -1.29
C ILE A 320 13.74 -6.29 -0.26
N ALA A 321 13.41 -7.51 0.17
CA ALA A 321 14.21 -8.19 1.20
C ALA A 321 15.63 -8.55 0.72
N PRO A 322 15.83 -9.16 -0.47
CA PRO A 322 17.16 -9.31 -1.06
C PRO A 322 17.92 -7.99 -1.21
N LEU A 323 17.24 -6.91 -1.61
CA LEU A 323 17.87 -5.60 -1.80
C LEU A 323 18.36 -5.02 -0.48
N CYS A 324 17.59 -5.16 0.59
CA CYS A 324 17.94 -4.69 1.93
C CYS A 324 19.04 -5.54 2.62
N LYS A 325 19.35 -6.74 2.10
CA LYS A 325 20.54 -7.49 2.52
C LYS A 325 21.82 -6.90 1.94
N ARG A 326 21.75 -6.27 0.76
CA ARG A 326 22.91 -5.64 0.10
C ARG A 326 23.07 -4.17 0.47
N PHE A 327 21.98 -3.46 0.70
CA PHE A 327 21.98 -2.03 1.00
C PHE A 327 21.23 -1.73 2.29
N LYS A 328 21.69 -0.72 3.04
CA LYS A 328 21.00 -0.26 4.25
C LYS A 328 19.58 0.21 3.92
N GLU A 329 18.62 -0.14 4.77
CA GLU A 329 17.17 0.10 4.54
C GLU A 329 16.82 1.56 4.26
N TYR A 330 17.43 2.50 4.97
CA TYR A 330 17.16 3.93 4.75
C TYR A 330 17.68 4.43 3.40
N ASN A 331 18.75 3.84 2.85
CA ASN A 331 19.24 4.19 1.51
C ASN A 331 18.28 3.68 0.44
N VAL A 332 17.78 2.45 0.59
CA VAL A 332 16.77 1.89 -0.32
C VAL A 332 15.47 2.68 -0.23
N LEU A 333 15.07 3.15 0.95
CA LEU A 333 13.90 4.01 1.12
C LEU A 333 14.06 5.34 0.37
N LEU A 334 15.20 6.02 0.53
CA LEU A 334 15.44 7.32 -0.08
C LEU A 334 15.58 7.23 -1.60
N TRP A 335 16.46 6.35 -2.09
CA TRP A 335 16.79 6.27 -3.52
C TRP A 335 15.88 5.34 -4.32
N GLY A 336 15.43 4.24 -3.71
CA GLY A 336 14.49 3.32 -4.36
C GLY A 336 13.03 3.74 -4.19
N GLY A 337 12.65 4.27 -3.03
CA GLY A 337 11.27 4.69 -2.77
C GLY A 337 10.98 6.12 -3.22
N PHE A 338 11.53 7.09 -2.48
CA PHE A 338 11.19 8.51 -2.66
C PHE A 338 11.74 9.10 -3.96
N PHE A 339 13.00 8.85 -4.30
CA PHE A 339 13.61 9.41 -5.50
C PHE A 339 12.91 8.95 -6.78
N LEU A 340 12.59 7.65 -6.91
CA LEU A 340 11.80 7.15 -8.04
C LEU A 340 10.40 7.77 -8.07
N MET A 341 9.75 7.97 -6.92
CA MET A 341 8.47 8.69 -6.85
C MET A 341 8.60 10.14 -7.33
N VAL A 342 9.65 10.87 -6.92
CA VAL A 342 9.92 12.25 -7.39
C VAL A 342 10.13 12.27 -8.89
N LEU A 343 10.97 11.36 -9.42
CA LEU A 343 11.25 11.25 -10.84
C LEU A 343 9.97 10.94 -11.63
N GLY A 344 9.14 10.02 -11.14
CA GLY A 344 7.84 9.73 -11.74
C GLY A 344 6.94 10.96 -11.86
N ARG A 345 6.88 11.81 -10.82
CA ARG A 345 6.11 13.07 -10.86
C ARG A 345 6.73 14.13 -11.77
N ALA A 346 8.05 14.23 -11.79
CA ALA A 346 8.74 15.15 -12.68
C ALA A 346 8.52 14.79 -14.14
N VAL A 347 8.56 13.49 -14.46
CA VAL A 347 8.27 12.96 -15.78
C VAL A 347 6.83 13.22 -16.19
N TYR A 348 5.85 13.27 -15.29
CA TYR A 348 4.47 13.61 -15.67
C TYR A 348 4.25 15.08 -16.01
N MET A 349 5.20 15.99 -15.76
CA MET A 349 5.04 17.38 -16.17
C MET A 349 5.07 17.46 -17.71
N PRO A 350 4.04 17.98 -18.38
CA PRO A 350 3.95 17.95 -19.83
C PRO A 350 5.11 18.74 -20.47
N MET A 351 5.93 18.05 -21.26
CA MET A 351 7.10 18.60 -21.96
C MET A 351 6.95 18.57 -23.48
N GLY A 352 5.82 18.11 -24.00
CA GLY A 352 5.61 17.93 -25.44
C GLY A 352 5.61 19.25 -26.23
N ASP A 353 5.95 19.17 -27.51
CA ASP A 353 6.03 20.35 -28.38
C ASP A 353 4.66 20.81 -28.88
N ASN A 354 3.70 19.90 -28.97
CA ASN A 354 2.33 20.18 -29.42
C ASN A 354 1.38 20.34 -28.23
N PRO A 355 0.40 21.27 -28.26
CA PRO A 355 -0.65 21.36 -27.24
C PRO A 355 -1.56 20.11 -27.26
N PRO A 356 -2.27 19.81 -26.15
CA PRO A 356 -3.25 18.73 -26.13
C PRO A 356 -4.41 19.02 -27.10
N LYS A 357 -5.03 17.96 -27.63
CA LYS A 357 -6.19 18.09 -28.51
C LYS A 357 -7.38 18.65 -27.70
N LEU A 358 -7.99 19.74 -28.19
CA LEU A 358 -9.14 20.38 -27.55
C LEU A 358 -10.45 19.74 -28.00
N ALA A 359 -11.36 19.55 -27.06
CA ALA A 359 -12.71 19.06 -27.30
C ALA A 359 -13.62 20.19 -27.82
N ILE A 360 -13.60 20.46 -29.13
CA ILE A 360 -14.36 21.54 -29.80
C ILE A 360 -15.35 20.94 -30.82
N PRO A 361 -16.61 21.42 -30.90
CA PRO A 361 -17.57 20.95 -31.91
C PRO A 361 -17.10 21.27 -33.34
N ASP A 362 -17.27 20.33 -34.27
CA ASP A 362 -16.75 20.45 -35.65
C ASP A 362 -17.24 21.73 -36.36
N ASN A 363 -18.47 22.16 -36.10
CA ASN A 363 -19.05 23.37 -36.71
C ASN A 363 -18.31 24.66 -36.28
N THR A 364 -17.69 24.67 -35.09
CA THR A 364 -16.89 25.80 -34.59
C THR A 364 -15.44 25.72 -35.09
N SER A 365 -14.93 24.52 -35.35
CA SER A 365 -13.59 24.31 -35.92
C SER A 365 -13.47 24.89 -37.34
N ILE A 366 -14.55 24.77 -38.13
CA ILE A 366 -14.65 25.30 -39.49
C ILE A 366 -14.78 26.83 -39.48
N ALA A 367 -15.58 27.40 -38.56
CA ALA A 367 -15.71 28.86 -38.41
C ALA A 367 -14.41 29.54 -37.95
N LEU A 368 -13.62 28.87 -37.10
CA LEU A 368 -12.32 29.38 -36.62
C LEU A 368 -11.21 29.33 -37.68
N ARG A 369 -11.31 28.47 -38.71
CA ARG A 369 -10.39 28.49 -39.87
C ARG A 369 -10.51 29.77 -40.70
N HIS A 370 -11.67 30.43 -40.69
CA HIS A 370 -11.94 31.57 -41.56
C HIS A 370 -11.61 32.94 -40.94
N HIS A 371 -11.39 33.03 -39.62
CA HIS A 371 -11.34 34.33 -38.92
C HIS A 371 -10.19 34.54 -37.93
N ALA A 372 -9.27 33.60 -37.72
CA ALA A 372 -8.21 33.75 -36.73
C ALA A 372 -6.81 33.38 -37.24
N GLU A 373 -5.83 34.23 -36.94
CA GLU A 373 -4.40 33.95 -37.04
C GLU A 373 -4.02 32.67 -36.28
N PRO A 374 -2.98 31.94 -36.71
CA PRO A 374 -2.79 30.53 -36.37
C PRO A 374 -2.33 30.36 -34.92
N TYR A 375 -3.27 30.09 -34.01
CA TYR A 375 -2.94 29.24 -32.87
C TYR A 375 -2.67 27.85 -33.44
N VAL A 376 -1.40 27.42 -33.35
CA VAL A 376 -0.87 26.18 -33.90
C VAL A 376 -1.68 24.99 -33.37
N TYR A 377 -2.66 24.55 -34.15
CA TYR A 377 -3.26 23.24 -34.05
C TYR A 377 -2.18 22.24 -34.44
N GLY A 378 -1.62 21.54 -33.46
CA GLY A 378 -0.62 20.50 -33.67
C GLY A 378 -1.12 19.48 -34.69
N SER A 379 -0.65 19.64 -35.93
CA SER A 379 -0.83 18.68 -37.01
C SER A 379 0.45 18.64 -37.84
N ASN A 380 1.54 18.18 -37.22
CA ASN A 380 2.62 17.59 -38.00
C ASN A 380 2.17 16.20 -38.48
N PHE A 381 1.50 16.26 -39.63
CA PHE A 381 1.57 15.38 -40.78
C PHE A 381 2.58 14.21 -40.71
N THR A 382 2.27 13.14 -39.97
CA THR A 382 2.61 11.73 -40.28
C THR A 382 2.12 10.83 -39.15
N GLU A 383 0.82 10.52 -39.15
CA GLU A 383 0.18 9.28 -38.64
C GLU A 383 -1.34 9.51 -38.61
N VAL A 384 -1.89 9.84 -39.78
CA VAL A 384 -3.34 9.72 -40.03
C VAL A 384 -3.61 8.26 -40.38
N TYR A 385 -3.63 7.43 -39.33
CA TYR A 385 -4.39 6.19 -39.32
C TYR A 385 -5.08 6.07 -37.95
N SER A 386 -5.98 7.01 -37.68
CA SER A 386 -7.08 6.81 -36.73
C SER A 386 -8.38 7.01 -37.48
N ASN A 387 -8.80 5.96 -38.18
CA ASN A 387 -10.16 5.77 -38.70
C ASN A 387 -11.16 5.62 -37.53
N LEU A 388 -11.39 6.69 -36.79
CA LEU A 388 -12.54 6.90 -35.90
C LEU A 388 -12.93 8.37 -36.06
N THR A 389 -13.28 8.78 -37.27
CA THR A 389 -14.66 8.79 -37.76
C THR A 389 -14.91 7.78 -38.88
N ARG A 390 -15.14 6.50 -38.54
CA ARG A 390 -15.66 5.53 -39.52
C ARG A 390 -17.15 5.35 -39.31
N VAL A 391 -17.93 6.26 -39.91
CA VAL A 391 -19.30 5.96 -40.32
C VAL A 391 -19.17 5.18 -41.64
N ASP A 392 -19.48 3.89 -41.62
CA ASP A 392 -19.73 3.14 -42.85
C ASP A 392 -21.04 3.68 -43.46
N PHE A 393 -20.93 4.44 -44.55
CA PHE A 393 -22.08 4.81 -45.35
C PHE A 393 -22.48 3.63 -46.23
N GLY A 394 -23.60 2.99 -45.88
CA GLY A 394 -24.26 2.01 -46.72
C GLY A 394 -25.75 1.96 -46.44
N GLY A 395 -26.52 2.83 -47.10
CA GLY A 395 -27.96 2.60 -47.32
C GLY A 395 -28.92 3.65 -46.73
N ASP A 396 -29.24 4.62 -47.58
CA ASP A 396 -30.55 5.25 -47.84
C ASP A 396 -31.41 5.89 -46.71
N ASN A 397 -31.71 7.16 -46.97
CA ASN A 397 -32.85 8.02 -46.60
C ASN A 397 -33.49 8.00 -45.19
N SER A 398 -33.49 9.22 -44.66
CA SER A 398 -34.49 9.88 -43.82
C SER A 398 -34.49 9.61 -42.31
N THR A 399 -34.66 10.73 -41.60
CA THR A 399 -34.92 10.91 -40.16
C THR A 399 -33.86 10.39 -39.21
N ASP A 400 -33.00 11.28 -38.71
CA ASP A 400 -32.55 11.32 -37.29
C ASP A 400 -31.67 12.56 -37.06
N VAL A 401 -32.29 13.74 -37.01
CA VAL A 401 -31.61 15.00 -36.64
C VAL A 401 -31.35 15.05 -35.11
N GLU A 402 -32.02 14.21 -34.31
CA GLU A 402 -31.79 14.09 -32.87
C GLU A 402 -30.54 13.25 -32.51
N ALA A 403 -30.01 12.44 -33.42
CA ALA A 403 -28.80 11.64 -33.18
C ALA A 403 -27.48 12.43 -33.29
N LEU A 404 -27.52 13.68 -33.79
CA LEU A 404 -26.34 14.55 -33.95
C LEU A 404 -25.94 15.32 -32.67
N LEU A 405 -26.68 15.17 -31.57
CA LEU A 405 -26.45 15.90 -30.31
C LEU A 405 -25.61 15.14 -29.26
N GLU A 406 -25.23 13.89 -29.53
CA GLU A 406 -24.36 13.08 -28.67
C GLU A 406 -22.98 12.82 -29.30
N GLU A 407 -22.43 13.80 -30.03
CA GLU A 407 -21.00 13.76 -30.35
C GLU A 407 -20.19 13.89 -29.05
N GLU A 408 -19.66 12.76 -28.58
CA GLU A 408 -18.78 12.71 -27.41
C GLU A 408 -17.48 13.45 -27.75
N LEU A 409 -17.46 14.76 -27.49
CA LEU A 409 -16.30 15.62 -27.74
C LEU A 409 -15.06 15.07 -27.04
N LEU A 410 -14.06 14.67 -27.82
CA LEU A 410 -12.84 14.04 -27.33
C LEU A 410 -11.73 15.06 -27.04
N GLY A 411 -11.01 14.85 -25.93
CA GLY A 411 -9.88 15.68 -25.54
C GLY A 411 -10.19 16.69 -24.44
N CYS A 412 -9.29 17.66 -24.28
CA CYS A 412 -9.31 18.59 -23.15
C CYS A 412 -10.48 19.58 -23.28
N PRO A 413 -11.38 19.67 -22.28
CA PRO A 413 -12.58 20.50 -22.39
C PRO A 413 -12.24 22.00 -22.36
N PRO A 414 -12.83 22.85 -23.23
CA PRO A 414 -12.57 24.29 -23.25
C PRO A 414 -12.93 25.03 -21.95
N SER A 415 -13.77 24.41 -21.09
CA SER A 415 -14.11 24.90 -19.76
C SER A 415 -12.89 24.97 -18.83
N GLN A 416 -11.88 24.14 -19.07
CA GLN A 416 -10.62 24.15 -18.35
C GLN A 416 -9.63 25.11 -19.04
N LYS A 417 -9.39 26.27 -18.41
CA LYS A 417 -8.54 27.34 -18.97
C LYS A 417 -7.11 26.89 -19.29
N TRP A 418 -6.57 25.96 -18.50
CA TRP A 418 -5.21 25.46 -18.64
C TRP A 418 -5.01 24.58 -19.89
N CYS A 419 -6.08 24.02 -20.48
CA CYS A 419 -5.99 23.26 -21.73
C CYS A 419 -5.42 24.09 -22.89
N LYS A 420 -5.63 25.41 -22.88
CA LYS A 420 -5.18 26.32 -23.95
C LYS A 420 -3.69 26.68 -23.86
N THR A 421 -3.11 26.55 -22.68
CA THR A 421 -1.74 27.05 -22.38
C THR A 421 -0.76 25.92 -22.08
N THR A 422 -1.26 24.73 -21.73
CA THR A 422 -0.44 23.60 -21.33
C THR A 422 0.06 22.84 -22.55
N LYS A 423 1.31 22.36 -22.50
CA LYS A 423 1.87 21.47 -23.51
C LYS A 423 1.22 20.09 -23.46
N GLY A 424 1.27 19.35 -24.57
CA GLY A 424 0.84 17.96 -24.62
C GLY A 424 1.77 17.04 -23.83
N MET A 425 1.24 15.89 -23.43
CA MET A 425 2.00 14.79 -22.82
C MET A 425 2.11 13.66 -23.84
N THR A 426 3.25 12.98 -23.91
CA THR A 426 3.41 11.80 -24.77
C THR A 426 3.01 10.53 -24.03
N ILE A 427 2.58 9.49 -24.77
CA ILE A 427 2.23 8.19 -24.17
C ILE A 427 3.45 7.56 -23.49
N SER A 428 4.64 7.66 -24.09
CA SER A 428 5.89 7.13 -23.51
C SER A 428 6.22 7.81 -22.17
N GLN A 429 6.04 9.12 -22.09
CA GLN A 429 6.20 9.89 -20.86
C GLN A 429 5.24 9.43 -19.76
N PHE A 430 3.96 9.23 -20.10
CA PHE A 430 2.97 8.70 -19.16
C PHE A 430 3.35 7.31 -18.64
N LEU A 431 3.71 6.39 -19.54
CA LEU A 431 4.11 5.03 -19.18
C LEU A 431 5.39 5.00 -18.33
N LEU A 432 6.37 5.86 -18.63
CA LEU A 432 7.61 5.97 -17.86
C LEU A 432 7.35 6.51 -16.44
N GLY A 433 6.54 7.55 -16.31
CA GLY A 433 6.11 8.07 -15.01
C GLY A 433 5.34 7.04 -14.18
N TYR A 434 4.52 6.23 -14.86
CA TYR A 434 3.79 5.13 -14.24
C TYR A 434 4.72 4.02 -13.76
N ALA A 435 5.71 3.62 -14.57
CA ALA A 435 6.69 2.61 -14.22
C ALA A 435 7.52 3.02 -12.98
N PHE A 436 8.00 4.28 -12.93
CA PHE A 436 8.70 4.78 -11.74
C PHE A 436 7.82 4.76 -10.50
N THR A 437 6.53 5.07 -10.62
CA THR A 437 5.59 5.00 -9.50
C THR A 437 5.32 3.56 -9.06
N ALA A 438 5.18 2.63 -10.02
CA ALA A 438 4.94 1.21 -9.76
C ALA A 438 6.10 0.53 -9.03
N ILE A 439 7.32 1.03 -9.16
CA ILE A 439 8.52 0.56 -8.43
C ILE A 439 8.69 1.33 -7.11
N GLY A 440 8.62 2.67 -7.16
CA GLY A 440 8.90 3.53 -6.01
C GLY A 440 7.90 3.38 -4.87
N TYR A 441 6.60 3.26 -5.17
CA TYR A 441 5.57 3.15 -4.14
C TYR A 441 5.70 1.88 -3.27
N PRO A 442 5.83 0.66 -3.84
CA PRO A 442 6.07 -0.55 -3.05
C PRO A 442 7.29 -0.47 -2.13
N ILE A 443 8.42 0.05 -2.63
CA ILE A 443 9.63 0.22 -1.83
C ILE A 443 9.37 1.20 -0.68
N GLY A 444 8.80 2.35 -0.99
CA GLY A 444 8.51 3.38 -0.01
C GLY A 444 7.57 2.89 1.10
N VAL A 445 6.44 2.28 0.73
CA VAL A 445 5.40 1.91 1.71
C VAL A 445 5.91 0.81 2.65
N THR A 446 6.61 -0.19 2.12
CA THR A 446 7.17 -1.29 2.90
C THR A 446 8.29 -0.82 3.82
N LEU A 447 9.23 -0.01 3.33
CA LEU A 447 10.37 0.43 4.13
C LEU A 447 9.99 1.47 5.18
N ILE A 448 9.04 2.36 4.90
CA ILE A 448 8.49 3.25 5.92
C ILE A 448 7.89 2.44 7.06
N THR A 449 7.01 1.46 6.76
CA THR A 449 6.41 0.61 7.80
C THR A 449 7.45 -0.23 8.53
N THR A 450 8.45 -0.76 7.82
CA THR A 450 9.53 -1.57 8.40
C THR A 450 10.39 -0.74 9.35
N ILE A 451 10.95 0.37 8.89
CA ILE A 451 11.82 1.24 9.70
C ILE A 451 11.04 1.78 10.90
N PHE A 452 9.78 2.20 10.70
CA PHE A 452 8.90 2.64 11.78
C PHE A 452 8.73 1.56 12.85
N SER A 453 8.44 0.33 12.45
CA SER A 453 8.33 -0.80 13.38
C SER A 453 9.63 -1.13 14.10
N LYS A 454 10.80 -0.91 13.47
CA LYS A 454 12.11 -1.12 14.10
C LYS A 454 12.43 -0.03 15.12
N ILE A 455 12.12 1.24 14.80
CA ILE A 455 12.34 2.40 15.70
C ILE A 455 11.49 2.30 16.97
N LEU A 456 10.26 1.82 16.86
CA LEU A 456 9.38 1.63 18.02
C LEU A 456 9.85 0.51 18.97
N GLY A 457 10.69 -0.42 18.49
CA GLY A 457 11.27 -1.50 19.29
C GLY A 457 10.24 -2.53 19.78
N PRO A 458 10.51 -3.31 20.83
CA PRO A 458 9.65 -4.41 21.29
C PRO A 458 8.38 -3.94 22.04
N ARG A 459 8.11 -2.64 22.13
CA ARG A 459 6.97 -2.07 22.86
C ARG A 459 5.64 -2.42 22.17
N PRO A 460 4.50 -2.35 22.88
CA PRO A 460 3.18 -2.46 22.24
C PRO A 460 2.98 -1.37 21.18
N GLN A 461 3.05 -1.75 19.89
CA GLN A 461 3.06 -0.81 18.76
C GLN A 461 1.66 -0.54 18.17
N GLY A 462 0.60 -1.14 18.70
CA GLY A 462 -0.76 -1.11 18.14
C GLY A 462 -1.28 0.29 17.86
N THR A 463 -1.23 1.18 18.85
CA THR A 463 -1.68 2.58 18.69
C THR A 463 -0.87 3.35 17.65
N TRP A 464 0.46 3.18 17.63
CA TRP A 464 1.35 3.85 16.68
C TRP A 464 1.16 3.34 15.25
N MET A 465 1.01 2.03 15.08
CA MET A 465 0.63 1.41 13.80
C MET A 465 -0.76 1.86 13.35
N GLY A 466 -1.67 2.07 14.30
CA GLY A 466 -2.99 2.64 14.08
C GLY A 466 -2.93 4.08 13.59
N LEU A 467 -2.08 4.92 14.19
CA LEU A 467 -1.89 6.30 13.77
C LEU A 467 -1.28 6.40 12.36
N MET A 468 -0.26 5.57 12.04
CA MET A 468 0.30 5.48 10.68
C MET A 468 -0.76 5.00 9.67
N THR A 469 -1.55 3.99 10.02
CA THR A 469 -2.61 3.49 9.14
C THR A 469 -3.69 4.54 8.94
N GLY A 470 -4.04 5.27 10.00
CA GLY A 470 -4.99 6.37 9.97
C GLY A 470 -4.53 7.52 9.06
N SER A 471 -3.25 7.90 9.08
CA SER A 471 -2.73 8.95 8.19
C SER A 471 -2.79 8.55 6.71
N GLY A 472 -2.53 7.27 6.38
CA GLY A 472 -2.74 6.77 5.02
C GLY A 472 -4.20 6.81 4.58
N CYS A 473 -5.14 6.52 5.49
CA CYS A 473 -6.58 6.58 5.19
C CYS A 473 -7.06 8.03 5.04
N LEU A 474 -6.55 8.96 5.86
CA LEU A 474 -6.77 10.39 5.70
C LEU A 474 -6.31 10.87 4.32
N SER A 475 -5.16 10.39 3.85
CA SER A 475 -4.65 10.69 2.51
C SER A 475 -5.60 10.23 1.40
N ARG A 476 -6.21 9.04 1.55
CA ARG A 476 -7.20 8.49 0.62
C ARG A 476 -8.52 9.25 0.62
N ALA A 477 -8.96 9.72 1.79
CA ALA A 477 -10.18 10.51 1.90
C ALA A 477 -10.01 11.92 1.32
N MET A 478 -8.87 12.57 1.60
CA MET A 478 -8.58 13.93 1.13
C MET A 478 -8.13 13.98 -0.33
N GLY A 479 -7.36 12.99 -0.78
CA GLY A 479 -6.71 12.96 -2.09
C GLY A 479 -7.63 13.39 -3.24
N PRO A 480 -8.73 12.69 -3.51
CA PRO A 480 -9.60 13.00 -4.65
C PRO A 480 -10.14 14.43 -4.64
N VAL A 481 -10.53 14.95 -3.47
CA VAL A 481 -11.11 16.30 -3.33
C VAL A 481 -10.08 17.38 -3.65
N PHE A 482 -8.91 17.31 -3.01
CA PHE A 482 -7.85 18.30 -3.20
C PHE A 482 -7.27 18.22 -4.61
N LEU A 483 -6.99 17.00 -5.09
CA LEU A 483 -6.32 16.79 -6.36
C LEU A 483 -7.23 17.11 -7.55
N SER A 484 -8.51 16.73 -7.50
CA SER A 484 -9.47 17.09 -8.55
C SER A 484 -9.67 18.61 -8.64
N THR A 485 -9.68 19.30 -7.50
CA THR A 485 -9.81 20.77 -7.48
C THR A 485 -8.58 21.46 -8.08
N ILE A 486 -7.36 21.01 -7.73
CA ILE A 486 -6.12 21.57 -8.29
C ILE A 486 -6.04 21.24 -9.79
N TYR A 487 -6.35 20.02 -10.18
CA TYR A 487 -6.37 19.58 -11.57
C TYR A 487 -7.31 20.43 -12.43
N THR A 488 -8.57 20.56 -12.02
CA THR A 488 -9.58 21.29 -12.81
C THR A 488 -9.33 22.80 -12.88
N LYS A 489 -8.82 23.43 -11.80
CA LYS A 489 -8.64 24.90 -11.74
C LYS A 489 -7.26 25.38 -12.19
N LEU A 490 -6.19 24.69 -11.78
CA LEU A 490 -4.80 25.14 -11.96
C LEU A 490 -4.06 24.32 -13.04
N GLY A 491 -4.55 23.15 -13.41
CA GLY A 491 -3.99 22.32 -14.47
C GLY A 491 -2.77 21.49 -14.07
N LEU A 492 -2.11 20.91 -15.08
CA LEU A 492 -1.12 19.86 -14.89
C LEU A 492 0.19 20.30 -14.24
N TYR A 493 0.73 21.46 -14.60
CA TYR A 493 1.99 21.94 -14.03
C TYR A 493 1.89 22.14 -12.52
N TRP A 494 0.79 22.73 -12.04
CA TRP A 494 0.55 22.90 -10.60
C TRP A 494 0.27 21.56 -9.92
N THR A 495 -0.45 20.68 -10.58
CA THR A 495 -0.81 19.38 -10.05
C THR A 495 0.42 18.47 -9.87
N PHE A 496 1.20 18.26 -10.92
CA PHE A 496 2.40 17.43 -10.87
C PHE A 496 3.59 18.14 -10.22
N GLY A 497 3.69 19.45 -10.37
CA GLY A 497 4.73 20.26 -9.71
C GLY A 497 4.58 20.29 -8.20
N SER A 498 3.36 20.53 -7.67
CA SER A 498 3.13 20.53 -6.21
C SER A 498 3.36 19.16 -5.59
N THR A 499 2.91 18.08 -6.26
CA THR A 499 3.11 16.70 -5.79
C THR A 499 4.57 16.27 -5.85
N ALA A 500 5.30 16.64 -6.91
CA ALA A 500 6.75 16.44 -7.02
C ALA A 500 7.51 17.19 -5.92
N LEU A 501 7.20 18.47 -5.70
CA LEU A 501 7.83 19.30 -4.66
C LEU A 501 7.58 18.73 -3.27
N MET A 502 6.35 18.30 -2.99
CA MET A 502 5.97 17.70 -1.71
C MET A 502 6.73 16.39 -1.45
N MET A 503 6.90 15.55 -2.48
CA MET A 503 7.68 14.32 -2.41
C MET A 503 9.18 14.60 -2.23
N ALA A 504 9.73 15.57 -2.96
CA ALA A 504 11.13 15.97 -2.88
C ALA A 504 11.46 16.61 -1.51
N GLY A 505 10.60 17.47 -0.99
CA GLY A 505 10.74 18.05 0.35
C GLY A 505 10.75 16.96 1.43
N THR A 506 9.88 15.96 1.31
CA THR A 506 9.86 14.80 2.22
C THR A 506 11.13 13.96 2.10
N MET A 507 11.63 13.75 0.88
CA MET A 507 12.90 13.06 0.65
C MET A 507 14.08 13.79 1.30
N LEU A 508 14.18 15.12 1.15
CA LEU A 508 15.21 15.94 1.76
C LEU A 508 15.12 15.91 3.29
N TRP A 509 13.91 15.96 3.84
CA TRP A 509 13.69 15.82 5.27
C TRP A 509 14.17 14.45 5.79
N LEU A 510 13.76 13.35 5.15
CA LEU A 510 14.21 12.00 5.50
C LEU A 510 15.72 11.83 5.34
N TRP A 511 16.33 12.49 4.34
CA TRP A 511 17.78 12.51 4.16
C TRP A 511 18.49 13.27 5.28
N HIS A 512 17.90 14.35 5.79
CA HIS A 512 18.41 15.09 6.94
C HIS A 512 18.34 14.25 8.22
N VAL A 513 17.20 13.60 8.48
CA VAL A 513 17.02 12.73 9.66
C VAL A 513 17.60 11.31 9.49
N ARG A 514 18.31 11.02 8.39
CA ARG A 514 18.76 9.65 8.04
C ARG A 514 19.58 8.96 9.12
N LYS A 515 20.40 9.72 9.87
CA LYS A 515 21.21 9.17 10.97
C LYS A 515 20.34 8.65 12.12
N ARG A 516 19.13 9.19 12.28
CA ARG A 516 18.15 8.77 13.30
C ARG A 516 17.24 7.64 12.82
N LEU A 517 17.12 7.46 11.50
CA LEU A 517 16.34 6.37 10.88
C LEU A 517 17.04 5.01 10.96
N VAL A 518 18.34 4.98 11.29
CA VAL A 518 19.05 3.74 11.56
C VAL A 518 18.55 3.19 12.90
N PRO A 519 17.90 2.02 12.93
CA PRO A 519 17.61 1.36 14.19
C PRO A 519 18.95 1.18 14.90
N LYS A 520 19.08 1.69 16.13
CA LYS A 520 20.32 1.50 16.88
C LYS A 520 20.54 0.00 17.02
N ASP A 521 21.60 -0.50 16.39
CA ASP A 521 22.04 -1.87 16.61
C ASP A 521 22.20 -2.03 18.11
N PHE A 522 21.61 -3.08 18.64
CA PHE A 522 21.75 -3.45 20.03
C PHE A 522 23.12 -4.11 20.19
N ASP A 523 24.18 -3.39 19.80
CA ASP A 523 25.55 -3.76 20.13
C ASP A 523 25.61 -3.77 21.64
N ILE A 524 26.07 -4.89 22.19
CA ILE A 524 26.34 -5.11 23.60
C ILE A 524 27.40 -4.09 24.01
N PRO A 525 27.09 -3.02 24.78
CA PRO A 525 28.12 -2.24 25.41
C PRO A 525 28.12 -2.70 26.86
N THR A 526 29.09 -3.55 27.21
CA THR A 526 29.63 -3.55 28.57
C THR A 526 28.64 -3.80 29.73
N ALA A 527 27.51 -4.46 29.51
CA ALA A 527 26.65 -4.92 30.61
C ALA A 527 27.34 -6.00 31.47
N GLY A 528 28.30 -6.75 30.89
CA GLY A 528 29.18 -7.63 31.65
C GLY A 528 30.07 -6.88 32.63
N GLN A 529 30.53 -5.67 32.29
CA GLN A 529 31.36 -4.86 33.18
C GLN A 529 30.53 -4.12 34.25
N GLU A 530 29.30 -3.72 33.94
CA GLU A 530 28.39 -3.14 34.94
C GLU A 530 27.89 -4.20 35.94
N LEU A 531 27.56 -5.42 35.48
CA LEU A 531 27.20 -6.53 36.38
C LEU A 531 28.36 -6.98 37.25
N LEU A 532 29.59 -7.02 36.72
CA LEU A 532 30.78 -7.29 37.53
C LEU A 532 31.07 -6.17 38.54
N ARG A 533 30.86 -4.89 38.17
CA ARG A 533 30.97 -3.76 39.10
C ARG A 533 29.89 -3.74 40.17
N VAL A 534 28.67 -4.16 39.85
CA VAL A 534 27.55 -4.27 40.79
C VAL A 534 27.69 -5.51 41.69
N ALA A 535 28.21 -6.62 41.16
CA ALA A 535 28.56 -7.81 41.93
C ALA A 535 29.74 -7.54 42.88
N ALA A 536 30.78 -6.84 42.42
CA ALA A 536 31.90 -6.39 43.26
C ALA A 536 31.49 -5.37 44.34
N LYS A 537 30.31 -4.75 44.22
CA LYS A 537 29.75 -3.83 45.22
C LYS A 537 28.84 -4.52 46.24
N LYS A 538 28.55 -5.82 46.07
CA LYS A 538 27.53 -6.53 46.84
C LYS A 538 28.08 -7.45 47.95
N ASP A 539 29.39 -7.66 48.03
CA ASP A 539 30.03 -8.40 49.14
C ASP A 539 31.18 -7.59 49.76
N PRO A 540 30.99 -6.98 50.94
CA PRO A 540 32.05 -6.29 51.68
C PRO A 540 33.04 -7.23 52.40
N GLU A 541 32.82 -8.55 52.41
CA GLU A 541 33.50 -9.46 53.35
C GLU A 541 34.48 -10.49 52.73
N ASN A 542 34.69 -10.54 51.41
CA ASN A 542 35.76 -11.41 50.88
C ASN A 542 36.28 -10.99 49.49
N PRO A 543 37.43 -10.29 49.38
CA PRO A 543 38.03 -9.94 48.10
C PRO A 543 39.12 -10.96 47.74
N VAL A 544 38.78 -12.01 46.99
CA VAL A 544 39.80 -12.81 46.30
C VAL A 544 39.37 -13.08 44.88
N VAL A 545 39.73 -12.16 43.99
CA VAL A 545 40.03 -12.50 42.59
C VAL A 545 41.37 -11.85 42.30
N ASP A 546 42.38 -12.69 42.12
CA ASP A 546 43.76 -12.30 41.85
C ASP A 546 43.82 -11.54 40.51
N PRO A 547 44.33 -10.29 40.46
CA PRO A 547 44.47 -9.50 39.24
C PRO A 547 45.26 -10.21 38.12
N SER A 548 46.09 -11.20 38.46
CA SER A 548 46.93 -11.93 37.51
C SER A 548 46.18 -12.99 36.67
N GLU A 549 44.98 -13.45 37.07
CA GLU A 549 44.14 -14.34 36.25
C GLU A 549 43.34 -13.59 35.17
N VAL A 550 42.97 -12.33 35.44
CA VAL A 550 42.21 -11.47 34.51
C VAL A 550 43.09 -10.99 33.35
N GLU A 551 44.39 -10.83 33.59
CA GLU A 551 45.34 -10.42 32.54
C GLU A 551 45.66 -11.57 31.57
N LYS A 552 45.67 -12.83 32.05
CA LYS A 552 45.80 -14.04 31.19
C LYS A 552 44.59 -14.28 30.29
N LEU A 553 43.37 -14.00 30.76
CA LEU A 553 42.16 -14.13 29.92
C LEU A 553 42.07 -13.05 28.83
N ASN A 554 42.66 -11.87 29.07
CA ASN A 554 42.72 -10.79 28.08
C ASN A 554 43.82 -11.04 27.03
N SER A 555 44.94 -11.68 27.37
CA SER A 555 45.98 -12.04 26.40
C SER A 555 45.50 -13.11 25.41
N ASP A 556 44.83 -14.15 25.90
CA ASP A 556 44.32 -15.27 25.06
C ASP A 556 43.18 -14.84 24.12
N SER A 557 42.50 -13.74 24.44
CA SER A 557 41.40 -13.17 23.64
C SER A 557 41.91 -12.22 22.55
N ALA A 558 43.03 -11.53 22.79
CA ALA A 558 43.63 -10.61 21.82
C ALA A 558 44.35 -11.37 20.68
N GLU A 559 44.94 -12.52 20.98
CA GLU A 559 45.70 -13.32 19.99
C GLU A 559 44.79 -14.01 18.94
N LYS A 560 43.49 -14.17 19.21
CA LYS A 560 42.52 -14.79 18.27
C LYS A 560 41.87 -13.82 17.27
N VAL A 561 42.15 -12.52 17.35
CA VAL A 561 41.52 -11.49 16.48
C VAL A 561 42.43 -11.09 15.31
N GLU A 562 43.73 -11.40 15.34
CA GLU A 562 44.69 -10.92 14.34
C GLU A 562 44.90 -11.84 13.12
N GLU A 563 44.37 -13.07 13.10
CA GLU A 563 44.44 -13.98 11.94
C GLU A 563 43.18 -13.94 11.06
N LYS A 564 43.01 -12.89 10.26
CA LYS A 564 42.29 -13.02 8.98
C LYS A 564 42.66 -11.90 7.99
N PRO A 565 43.43 -12.18 6.93
CA PRO A 565 43.76 -11.16 5.93
C PRO A 565 42.58 -10.93 4.94
N PRO A 566 42.51 -9.74 4.30
CA PRO A 566 41.44 -9.36 3.37
C PRO A 566 41.55 -10.05 2.00
N PRO A 567 40.46 -10.15 1.21
CA PRO A 567 40.48 -10.83 -0.09
C PRO A 567 41.23 -10.02 -1.15
N ALA A 568 42.23 -10.64 -1.78
CA ALA A 568 43.04 -10.06 -2.83
C ALA A 568 42.32 -10.02 -4.19
N THR A 569 42.46 -8.89 -4.87
CA THR A 569 42.18 -8.60 -6.28
C THR A 569 43.02 -9.48 -7.21
N ALA A 570 42.37 -10.19 -8.14
CA ALA A 570 43.06 -10.91 -9.22
C ALA A 570 43.34 -9.96 -10.40
N ALA A 571 44.61 -9.60 -10.58
CA ALA A 571 45.14 -9.04 -11.81
C ALA A 571 45.90 -10.13 -12.57
N ILE A 572 45.65 -10.20 -13.87
CA ILE A 572 46.24 -11.11 -14.86
C ILE A 572 47.56 -10.50 -15.32
N GLU A 573 48.68 -11.21 -15.14
CA GLU A 573 49.86 -11.06 -15.99
C GLU A 573 50.79 -12.27 -15.78
N ASP A 574 50.96 -13.09 -16.81
CA ASP A 574 51.89 -14.21 -16.85
C ASP A 574 52.82 -14.01 -18.06
N SER A 575 54.13 -13.99 -17.82
CA SER A 575 55.15 -13.83 -18.86
C SER A 575 56.20 -14.96 -18.72
N LYS A 576 56.47 -15.59 -19.87
CA LYS A 576 57.65 -16.40 -20.25
C LYS A 576 57.64 -17.90 -19.91
N ARG A 577 57.26 -18.72 -20.90
CA ARG A 577 58.23 -19.46 -21.73
C ARG A 577 57.62 -19.92 -23.04
#